data_AF-A0A2S8REQ1-F1
#
_entry.id   AF-A0A2S8REQ1-F1
#
_cell.length_a   1.000
_cell.length_b   1.000
_cell.length_c   1.000
_cell.angle_alpha   90.00
_cell.angle_beta   90.00
_cell.angle_gamma   90.00
#
_symmetry.space_group_name_H-M   'P 1'
#
loop_
_entity.id
_entity.type
_entity.pdbx_description
1 polymer ?
#
loop_
_entity_poly.entity_id
_entity_poly.type
_entity_poly.pdbx_seq_one_letter_code
_entity_poly.pdbx_strand_id
1 'polypeptide(L)'
;MQSVRPANNYASLGNDTVSIGKWLLVMFLLTIPLVNIGTLFYLAFVSQNQNLENFGKAALILTVIYFVLAIVFVIIASIFFVEILESLSY
;
A
#
# COMPACT_ATOMS: atom_id res chain seq x y z
N MET A 1 0.87 39.57 -30.78
CA MET A 1 1.30 38.51 -29.85
C MET A 1 0.05 37.90 -29.24
N GLN A 2 -0.43 36.78 -29.77
CA GLN A 2 -1.52 36.04 -29.13
C GLN A 2 -0.92 35.23 -27.99
N SER A 3 -1.35 35.49 -26.75
CA SER A 3 -1.02 34.61 -25.65
C SER A 3 -1.71 33.28 -25.93
N VAL A 4 -0.92 32.26 -26.31
CA VAL A 4 -1.39 30.89 -26.39
C VAL A 4 -1.76 30.48 -24.97
N ARG A 5 -2.99 30.79 -24.55
CA ARG A 5 -3.60 30.12 -23.41
C ARG A 5 -3.82 28.69 -23.86
N PRO A 6 -3.14 27.68 -23.28
CA PRO A 6 -3.47 26.30 -23.61
C PRO A 6 -4.92 26.09 -23.19
N ALA A 7 -5.80 26.02 -24.18
CA ALA A 7 -7.13 25.52 -23.97
C ALA A 7 -7.00 24.11 -23.35
N ASN A 8 -7.79 23.88 -22.30
CA ASN A 8 -8.32 22.61 -21.81
C ASN A 8 -7.42 21.41 -21.45
N ASN A 9 -6.12 21.57 -21.12
CA ASN A 9 -5.38 20.49 -20.43
C ASN A 9 -5.92 20.15 -19.03
N TYR A 10 -6.84 20.95 -18.47
CA TYR A 10 -7.54 20.63 -17.22
C TYR A 10 -8.64 19.56 -17.39
N ALA A 11 -9.13 19.35 -18.62
CA ALA A 11 -10.17 18.35 -18.88
C ALA A 11 -9.61 16.91 -18.81
N SER A 12 -8.31 16.71 -19.07
CA SER A 12 -7.66 15.39 -18.97
C SER A 12 -7.28 15.00 -17.54
N LEU A 13 -7.14 15.95 -16.60
CA LEU A 13 -6.97 15.66 -15.16
C LEU A 13 -8.20 14.96 -14.55
N GLY A 14 -9.37 15.05 -15.18
CA GLY A 14 -10.60 14.43 -14.68
C GLY A 14 -10.64 12.91 -14.79
N ASN A 15 -9.79 12.29 -15.59
CA ASN A 15 -9.85 10.84 -15.86
C ASN A 15 -9.36 9.98 -14.68
N ASP A 16 -8.33 10.43 -13.97
CA ASP A 16 -7.73 9.63 -12.90
C ASP A 16 -8.31 9.89 -11.51
N THR A 17 -9.28 10.81 -11.37
CA THR A 17 -9.92 11.06 -10.08
C THR A 17 -10.72 9.84 -9.63
N VAL A 18 -10.36 9.30 -8.45
CA VAL A 18 -11.01 8.14 -7.86
C VAL A 18 -12.16 8.61 -6.96
N SER A 19 -13.36 8.08 -7.17
CA SER A 19 -14.51 8.42 -6.32
C SER A 19 -14.35 7.91 -4.89
N ILE A 20 -15.01 8.58 -3.94
CA ILE A 20 -15.01 8.17 -2.51
C ILE A 20 -15.51 6.74 -2.36
N GLY A 21 -16.56 6.33 -3.08
CA GLY A 21 -17.09 4.97 -3.02
C GLY A 21 -16.08 3.92 -3.48
N LYS A 22 -15.24 4.24 -4.48
CA LYS A 22 -14.18 3.33 -4.93
C LYS A 22 -13.06 3.21 -3.89
N TRP A 23 -12.67 4.32 -3.24
CA TRP A 23 -11.76 4.27 -2.10
C TRP A 23 -12.32 3.48 -0.92
N LEU A 24 -13.61 3.64 -0.61
CA LEU A 24 -14.26 2.88 0.45
C LEU A 24 -14.23 1.37 0.17
N LEU A 25 -14.51 0.97 -1.09
CA LEU A 25 -14.40 -0.42 -1.50
C LEU A 25 -12.96 -0.95 -1.39
N VAL A 26 -11.97 -0.17 -1.82
CA VAL A 26 -10.55 -0.52 -1.65
C VAL A 26 -10.23 -0.73 -0.18
N MET A 27 -10.56 0.23 0.69
CA MET A 27 -10.29 0.12 2.13
C MET A 27 -10.99 -1.09 2.75
N PHE A 28 -12.24 -1.39 2.35
CA PHE A 28 -12.97 -2.57 2.80
C PHE A 28 -12.30 -3.88 2.39
N LEU A 29 -11.81 -3.98 1.15
CA LEU A 29 -11.12 -5.19 0.68
C LEU A 29 -9.77 -5.39 1.38
N LEU A 30 -9.06 -4.31 1.73
CA LEU A 30 -7.77 -4.36 2.44
C LEU A 30 -7.90 -4.84 3.90
N THR A 31 -9.06 -4.73 4.55
CA THR A 31 -9.24 -5.24 5.92
C THR A 31 -9.36 -6.75 5.99
N ILE A 32 -9.68 -7.41 4.88
CA ILE A 32 -9.81 -8.87 4.81
C ILE A 32 -8.41 -9.47 4.55
N PRO A 33 -7.79 -10.18 5.51
CA PRO A 33 -6.36 -10.50 5.46
C PRO A 33 -5.89 -11.24 4.20
N LEU A 34 -6.67 -12.24 3.75
CA LEU A 34 -6.33 -13.04 2.57
C LEU A 34 -6.69 -12.36 1.25
N VAL A 35 -7.69 -11.48 1.26
CA VAL A 35 -8.15 -10.75 0.06
C VAL A 35 -7.31 -9.50 -0.17
N ASN A 36 -6.70 -8.95 0.88
CA ASN A 36 -5.84 -7.77 0.85
C ASN A 36 -4.73 -7.91 -0.19
N ILE A 37 -3.94 -8.98 -0.15
CA ILE A 37 -2.83 -9.19 -1.10
C ILE A 37 -3.34 -9.28 -2.54
N GLY A 38 -4.38 -10.08 -2.79
CA GLY A 38 -4.99 -10.17 -4.13
C GLY A 38 -5.53 -8.83 -4.64
N THR A 39 -6.10 -8.02 -3.74
CA THR A 39 -6.56 -6.66 -4.04
C THR A 39 -5.39 -5.77 -4.42
N LEU A 40 -4.26 -5.83 -3.72
CA LEU A 40 -3.07 -5.04 -4.05
C LEU A 40 -2.51 -5.41 -5.44
N PHE A 41 -2.48 -6.70 -5.80
CA PHE A 41 -2.10 -7.12 -7.16
C PHE A 41 -3.09 -6.62 -8.23
N TYR A 42 -4.40 -6.72 -7.97
CA TYR A 42 -5.40 -6.19 -8.87
C TYR A 42 -5.24 -4.68 -9.07
N LEU A 43 -5.05 -3.93 -7.99
CA LEU A 43 -4.82 -2.49 -8.06
C LEU A 43 -3.53 -2.18 -8.82
N ALA A 44 -2.42 -2.85 -8.51
CA ALA A 44 -1.10 -2.56 -9.07
C ALA A 44 -0.93 -2.90 -10.56
N PHE A 45 -1.65 -3.90 -11.08
CA PHE A 45 -1.40 -4.44 -12.42
C PHE A 45 -2.64 -4.54 -13.32
N VAL A 46 -3.85 -4.46 -12.77
CA VAL A 46 -5.11 -4.61 -13.52
C VAL A 46 -5.93 -3.32 -13.56
N SER A 47 -5.77 -2.43 -12.57
CA SER A 47 -6.44 -1.13 -12.57
C SER A 47 -6.04 -0.30 -13.79
N GLN A 48 -7.04 0.28 -14.47
CA GLN A 48 -6.83 1.24 -15.57
C GLN A 48 -6.77 2.70 -15.07
N ASN A 49 -6.92 2.93 -13.76
CA ASN A 49 -6.81 4.24 -13.14
C ASN A 49 -5.44 4.39 -12.48
N GLN A 50 -4.70 5.43 -12.87
CA GLN A 50 -3.30 5.61 -12.49
C GLN A 50 -3.11 5.79 -10.98
N ASN A 51 -4.05 6.46 -10.29
CA ASN A 51 -3.96 6.69 -8.85
C ASN A 51 -4.09 5.37 -8.06
N LEU A 52 -4.99 4.49 -8.49
CA LEU A 52 -5.15 3.17 -7.89
C LEU A 52 -3.99 2.23 -8.22
N GLU A 53 -3.46 2.31 -9.44
CA GLU A 53 -2.27 1.56 -9.85
C GLU A 53 -1.05 1.93 -9.02
N ASN A 54 -0.79 3.23 -8.87
CA ASN A 54 0.30 3.74 -8.07
C ASN A 54 0.14 3.36 -6.58
N PHE A 55 -1.08 3.43 -6.05
CA PHE A 55 -1.37 2.98 -4.69
C PHE A 55 -1.04 1.48 -4.51
N GLY A 56 -1.51 0.62 -5.42
CA GLY A 56 -1.25 -0.82 -5.36
C GLY A 56 0.25 -1.13 -5.39
N LYS A 57 1.00 -0.50 -6.30
CA LYS A 57 2.46 -0.65 -6.41
C LYS A 57 3.18 -0.19 -5.15
N ALA A 58 2.84 0.98 -4.62
CA ALA A 58 3.44 1.51 -3.39
C ALA A 58 3.14 0.61 -2.18
N ALA A 59 1.90 0.16 -2.04
CA ALA A 59 1.48 -0.74 -0.97
C ALA A 59 2.17 -2.11 -1.04
N LEU A 60 2.39 -2.67 -2.24
CA LEU A 60 3.16 -3.91 -2.41
C LEU A 60 4.62 -3.73 -1.97
N ILE A 61 5.27 -2.63 -2.37
CA ILE A 61 6.64 -2.33 -1.93
C ILE A 61 6.69 -2.20 -0.40
N LEU A 62 5.76 -1.44 0.19
CA LEU A 62 5.67 -1.30 1.64
C LEU A 62 5.41 -2.64 2.33
N THR A 63 4.58 -3.52 1.75
CA THR A 63 4.32 -4.86 2.30
C THR A 63 5.61 -5.67 2.39
N VAL A 64 6.45 -5.64 1.35
CA VAL A 64 7.76 -6.32 1.36
C VAL A 64 8.68 -5.70 2.40
N ILE A 65 8.75 -4.37 2.48
CA ILE A 65 9.56 -3.66 3.49
C ILE A 65 9.13 -4.04 4.90
N TYR A 66 7.82 -3.99 5.20
CA TYR A 66 7.30 -4.36 6.50
C TYR A 66 7.55 -5.83 6.85
N PHE A 67 7.46 -6.73 5.87
CA PHE A 67 7.77 -8.14 6.08
C PHE A 67 9.23 -8.35 6.49
N VAL A 68 10.17 -7.69 5.79
CA VAL A 68 11.60 -7.75 6.14
C VAL A 68 11.85 -7.14 7.53
N LEU A 69 11.27 -5.97 7.83
CA LEU A 69 11.41 -5.33 9.13
C LEU A 69 10.82 -6.18 10.27
N ALA A 70 9.68 -6.85 10.04
CA ALA A 70 9.06 -7.73 11.01
C ALA A 70 9.96 -8.92 11.35
N ILE A 71 10.60 -9.54 10.35
CA ILE A 71 11.57 -10.63 10.58
C ILE A 71 12.73 -10.14 11.44
N VAL A 72 13.33 -8.99 11.09
CA VAL A 72 14.44 -8.42 11.87
C VAL A 72 14.01 -8.12 13.31
N PHE A 73 12.83 -7.54 13.49
CA PHE A 73 12.28 -7.24 14.80
C PHE A 73 12.05 -8.50 15.63
N VAL A 74 11.49 -9.57 15.05
CA VAL A 74 11.27 -10.85 15.73
C VAL A 74 12.59 -11.50 16.14
N ILE A 75 13.62 -11.45 15.30
CA ILE A 75 14.95 -11.97 15.65
C ILE A 75 15.52 -11.20 16.85
N ILE A 76 15.49 -9.87 16.82
CA ILE A 76 16.00 -9.06 17.93
C ILE A 76 15.19 -9.33 19.21
N ALA A 77 13.86 -9.30 19.12
CA ALA A 77 12.98 -9.53 20.26
C ALA A 77 13.14 -10.93 20.86
N SER A 78 13.36 -11.95 20.03
CA SER A 78 13.55 -13.33 20.50
C SER A 78 14.87 -13.51 21.26
N ILE A 79 15.95 -12.82 20.88
CA ILE A 79 17.22 -12.82 21.63
C ILE A 79 16.98 -12.30 23.06
N PHE A 80 16.37 -11.11 23.18
CA PHE A 80 16.05 -10.53 24.49
C PHE A 80 15.07 -11.40 25.28
N PHE A 81 14.10 -12.03 24.62
CA PHE A 81 13.12 -12.89 25.26
C PHE A 81 13.76 -14.14 25.88
N VAL A 82 14.69 -14.79 25.18
CA VAL A 82 15.43 -15.94 25.70
C VAL A 82 16.24 -15.55 26.93
N GLU A 83 16.93 -14.41 26.89
CA GLU A 83 17.72 -13.92 28.03
C GLU A 83 16.84 -13.65 29.27
N ILE A 84 15.64 -13.08 29.07
CA ILE A 84 14.66 -12.92 30.14
C ILE A 84 14.22 -14.28 30.69
N LEU A 85 13.90 -15.26 29.84
CA LEU A 85 13.49 -16.59 30.30
C LEU A 85 14.57 -17.28 31.14
N GLU A 86 15.83 -17.18 30.72
CA GLU A 86 16.96 -17.74 31.48
C GLU A 86 17.05 -17.09 32.87
N SER A 87 16.90 -15.76 32.96
CA SER A 87 16.94 -15.04 34.25
C SER A 87 15.85 -15.45 35.24
N LEU A 88 14.71 -15.96 34.74
CA LEU A 88 13.59 -16.43 35.57
C LEU A 88 13.71 -17.91 35.95
N SER A 89 14.64 -18.64 35.34
CA SER A 89 14.85 -20.07 35.56
C SER A 89 15.87 -20.42 36.65
N TYR A 90 16.57 -19.39 37.19
CA TYR A 90 17.42 -19.45 38.37
C TYR A 90 16.64 -19.07 39.63
#